data_AF-A0A4Y2SZ86-F1
#
_entry.id   AF-A0A4Y2SZ86-F1
#
_cell.length_a   1.000
_cell.length_b   1.000
_cell.length_c   1.000
_cell.angle_alpha   90.00
_cell.angle_beta   90.00
_cell.angle_gamma   90.00
#
_symmetry.space_group_name_H-M   'P 1'
#
loop_
_entity.id
_entity.type
_entity.pdbx_description
1 polymer ?
#
loop_
_entity_poly.entity_id
_entity_poly.type
_entity_poly.pdbx_seq_one_letter_code
_entity_poly.pdbx_strand_id
1 'polypeptide(L)'
;MVTLDDIIDTGEIIEDFSSMGHEFSFAFSVLGLVDEQPYIFKQDIETKCETLSTSWSLEFVFNQAPGTNTASCALTARRTDSVNRTVKASIEMSYNYIQNPSHQFQELYTNEYKPGQEIRGFCNDILPFPEESEMYRNGGITVGVSLAIKCCDRE
;
A
#
# COMPACT_ATOMS: atom_id res chain seq x y z
N MET A 1 8.79 -27.18 -12.45
CA MET A 1 9.95 -26.74 -11.64
C MET A 1 9.99 -25.25 -11.83
N VAL A 2 9.42 -24.49 -10.88
CA VAL A 2 9.27 -23.03 -11.01
C VAL A 2 10.61 -22.41 -10.65
N THR A 3 11.24 -21.75 -11.61
CA THR A 3 12.48 -21.01 -11.44
C THR A 3 12.18 -19.69 -10.75
N LEU A 4 13.03 -19.30 -9.81
CA LEU A 4 12.89 -18.15 -8.90
C LEU A 4 13.20 -16.79 -9.57
N ASP A 5 13.14 -16.72 -10.91
CA ASP A 5 13.66 -15.59 -11.70
C ASP A 5 12.57 -14.78 -12.43
N ASP A 6 11.28 -15.03 -12.19
CA ASP A 6 10.18 -14.24 -12.78
C ASP A 6 9.60 -13.18 -11.82
N ILE A 7 10.38 -12.74 -10.81
CA ILE A 7 10.02 -11.57 -10.01
C ILE A 7 10.31 -10.35 -10.87
N ILE A 8 9.30 -9.87 -11.59
CA ILE A 8 9.35 -8.60 -12.31
C ILE A 8 9.78 -7.52 -11.30
N ASP A 9 10.83 -6.84 -11.75
CA ASP A 9 11.61 -5.82 -11.08
C ASP A 9 10.74 -4.71 -10.47
N THR A 10 11.32 -4.12 -9.44
CA THR A 10 10.70 -3.52 -8.27
C THR A 10 9.85 -2.29 -8.54
N GLY A 11 8.72 -2.19 -7.85
CA GLY A 11 8.13 -0.90 -7.52
C GLY A 11 9.15 -0.14 -6.71
N GLU A 12 9.76 0.87 -7.31
CA GLU A 12 10.71 1.71 -6.60
C GLU A 12 9.92 2.60 -5.64
N ILE A 13 10.38 2.69 -4.39
CA ILE A 13 9.89 3.72 -3.47
C ILE A 13 10.36 5.05 -4.02
N ILE A 14 9.42 5.88 -4.44
CA ILE A 14 9.72 7.16 -5.08
C ILE A 14 10.03 8.20 -4.01
N GLU A 15 9.27 8.17 -2.91
CA GLU A 15 9.39 9.11 -1.80
C GLU A 15 9.10 8.40 -0.46
N ASP A 16 10.05 8.51 0.48
CA ASP A 16 9.85 8.23 1.92
C ASP A 16 9.59 9.57 2.61
N PHE A 17 8.35 9.79 3.02
CA PHE A 17 7.91 11.10 3.48
C PHE A 17 8.26 11.36 4.94
N SER A 18 8.54 10.32 5.75
CA SER A 18 9.04 10.39 7.14
C SER A 18 8.62 9.14 7.94
N SER A 19 9.52 8.64 8.79
CA SER A 19 9.22 7.67 9.85
C SER A 19 9.10 8.34 11.24
N MET A 20 8.64 9.59 11.32
CA MET A 20 8.65 10.35 12.57
C MET A 20 7.50 9.94 13.49
N GLY A 21 7.86 9.24 14.56
CA GLY A 21 6.97 8.98 15.68
C GLY A 21 5.85 8.02 15.31
N HIS A 22 4.66 8.56 15.08
CA HIS A 22 3.42 7.81 14.95
C HIS A 22 3.05 7.51 13.49
N GLU A 23 3.65 8.17 12.52
CA GLU A 23 3.27 8.05 11.12
C GLU A 23 4.42 7.49 10.27
N PHE A 24 4.04 6.72 9.25
CA PHE A 24 4.89 6.29 8.17
C PHE A 24 4.14 6.47 6.86
N SER A 25 4.74 7.20 5.93
CA SER A 25 4.14 7.48 4.62
C SER A 25 5.15 7.25 3.51
N PHE A 26 4.76 6.52 2.47
CA PHE A 26 5.60 6.25 1.31
C PHE A 26 4.78 6.21 0.02
N ALA A 27 5.45 6.38 -1.11
CA ALA A 27 4.85 6.20 -2.42
C ALA A 27 5.68 5.26 -3.31
N PHE A 28 5.01 4.46 -4.13
CA PHE A 28 5.66 3.61 -5.12
C PHE A 28 4.91 3.65 -6.45
N SER A 29 5.62 3.41 -7.56
CA SER A 29 5.00 3.31 -8.87
C SER A 29 4.71 1.86 -9.26
N VAL A 30 3.56 1.66 -9.90
CA VAL A 30 3.21 0.42 -10.61
C VAL A 30 3.23 0.72 -12.09
N LEU A 31 4.17 0.08 -12.79
CA LEU A 31 4.33 0.18 -14.24
C LEU A 31 3.80 -1.09 -14.89
N GLY A 32 3.41 -1.02 -16.16
CA GLY A 32 3.08 -2.22 -16.93
C GLY A 32 1.83 -2.99 -16.45
N LEU A 33 0.84 -2.33 -15.87
CA LEU A 33 -0.46 -2.91 -15.44
C LEU A 33 -1.33 -3.52 -16.57
N VAL A 34 -0.75 -3.72 -17.75
CA VAL A 34 -1.41 -4.20 -18.97
C VAL A 34 -1.28 -5.72 -19.10
N ASP A 35 -0.39 -6.33 -18.32
CA ASP A 35 -0.26 -7.77 -18.26
C ASP A 35 -1.34 -8.36 -17.35
N GLU A 36 -1.96 -9.47 -17.76
CA GLU A 36 -3.01 -10.17 -16.99
C GLU A 36 -2.51 -10.77 -15.65
N GLN A 37 -1.23 -10.57 -15.33
CA GLN A 37 -0.62 -11.07 -14.11
C GLN A 37 -0.77 -10.07 -12.95
N PRO A 38 -1.03 -10.57 -11.73
CA PRO A 38 -1.07 -9.71 -10.56
C PRO A 38 0.31 -9.12 -10.30
N TYR A 39 0.35 -7.82 -10.06
CA TYR A 39 1.56 -7.15 -9.60
C TYR A 39 1.57 -7.11 -8.07
N ILE A 40 2.65 -7.60 -7.46
CA ILE A 40 2.78 -7.72 -6.00
C ILE A 40 3.91 -6.83 -5.51
N PHE A 41 3.59 -5.94 -4.57
CA PHE A 41 4.58 -5.10 -3.89
C PHE A 41 4.55 -5.38 -2.39
N LYS A 42 5.72 -5.49 -1.75
CA LYS A 42 5.84 -5.76 -0.32
C LYS A 42 6.75 -4.74 0.33
N GLN A 43 6.35 -4.29 1.52
CA GLN A 43 7.12 -3.33 2.29
C GLN A 43 7.01 -3.63 3.78
N ASP A 44 8.16 -3.79 4.42
CA ASP A 44 8.26 -3.83 5.87
C ASP A 44 8.59 -2.43 6.39
N ILE A 45 7.92 -2.01 7.47
CA ILE A 45 8.03 -0.67 8.03
C ILE A 45 8.11 -0.74 9.55
N GLU A 46 8.75 0.26 10.13
CA GLU A 46 8.86 0.43 11.58
C GLU A 46 8.52 1.87 11.96
N THR A 47 7.55 2.04 12.87
CA THR A 47 7.22 3.33 13.45
C THR A 47 8.18 3.64 14.58
N LYS A 48 8.75 4.86 14.59
CA LYS A 48 9.73 5.28 15.61
C LYS A 48 9.08 6.08 16.74
N CYS A 49 7.90 5.65 17.18
CA CYS A 49 7.22 6.30 18.31
C CYS A 49 8.03 6.04 19.58
N GLU A 50 8.39 7.12 20.30
CA GLU A 50 9.15 7.04 21.56
C GLU A 50 8.42 6.24 22.65
N THR A 51 7.08 6.22 22.60
CA THR A 51 6.26 5.50 23.59
C THR A 51 6.11 4.02 23.24
N LEU A 52 5.92 3.72 21.96
CA LEU A 52 5.70 2.35 21.48
C LEU A 52 6.05 2.24 20.00
N SER A 53 7.26 1.80 19.70
CA SER A 53 7.65 1.44 18.34
C SER A 53 6.89 0.20 17.89
N THR A 54 6.38 0.20 16.66
CA THR A 54 5.67 -0.94 16.08
C THR A 54 6.22 -1.28 14.72
N SER A 55 6.25 -2.57 14.40
CA SER A 55 6.71 -3.06 13.11
C SER A 55 5.52 -3.62 12.33
N TRP A 56 5.49 -3.38 11.03
CA TRP A 56 4.43 -3.80 10.15
C TRP A 56 4.99 -4.38 8.85
N SER A 57 4.32 -5.39 8.34
CA SER A 57 4.53 -5.92 6.99
C SER A 57 3.32 -5.59 6.16
N LEU A 58 3.54 -4.95 5.01
CA LEU A 58 2.52 -4.53 4.07
C LEU A 58 2.72 -5.31 2.76
N GLU A 59 1.64 -5.85 2.21
CA GLU A 59 1.59 -6.52 0.91
C GLU A 59 0.47 -5.92 0.07
N PHE A 60 0.80 -5.45 -1.12
CA PHE A 60 -0.12 -4.88 -2.08
C PHE A 60 -0.22 -5.82 -3.27
N VAL A 61 -1.44 -6.13 -3.69
CA VAL A 61 -1.72 -6.98 -4.85
C VAL A 61 -2.60 -6.21 -5.81
N PHE A 62 -2.02 -5.79 -6.93
CA PHE A 62 -2.71 -5.10 -7.99
C PHE A 62 -3.17 -6.11 -9.04
N ASN A 63 -4.46 -6.09 -9.33
CA ASN A 63 -5.06 -6.94 -10.36
C ASN A 63 -5.78 -6.07 -11.38
N GLN A 64 -5.47 -6.25 -12.66
CA GLN A 64 -6.32 -5.75 -13.74
C GLN A 64 -7.44 -6.77 -13.99
N ALA A 65 -8.69 -6.32 -14.03
CA ALA A 65 -9.81 -7.16 -14.39
C ALA A 65 -9.91 -7.23 -15.93
N PRO A 66 -9.79 -8.43 -16.54
CA PRO A 66 -9.87 -8.56 -17.98
C PRO A 66 -11.23 -8.08 -18.51
N GLY A 67 -11.21 -7.22 -19.53
CA GLY A 67 -12.41 -6.77 -20.24
C GLY A 67 -13.27 -5.73 -19.53
N THR A 68 -12.97 -5.35 -18.28
CA THR A 68 -13.71 -4.30 -17.57
C THR A 68 -12.97 -2.97 -17.52
N ASN A 69 -11.72 -2.89 -18.00
CA ASN A 69 -10.92 -1.67 -17.96
C ASN A 69 -10.84 -1.11 -16.52
N THR A 70 -10.75 -2.00 -15.52
CA THR A 70 -10.61 -1.62 -14.12
C THR A 70 -9.39 -2.29 -13.51
N ALA A 71 -8.64 -1.54 -12.70
CA ALA A 71 -7.66 -2.11 -11.79
C ALA A 71 -8.22 -2.10 -10.37
N SER A 72 -7.76 -3.08 -9.59
CA SER A 72 -8.05 -3.20 -8.18
C SER A 72 -6.77 -3.42 -7.41
N CYS A 73 -6.77 -3.02 -6.14
CA CYS A 73 -5.64 -3.21 -5.23
C CYS A 73 -6.18 -3.80 -3.94
N ALA A 74 -5.63 -4.95 -3.59
CA ALA A 74 -5.75 -5.50 -2.26
C ALA A 74 -4.54 -5.11 -1.44
N LEU A 75 -4.76 -4.70 -0.19
CA LEU A 75 -3.70 -4.44 0.79
C LEU A 75 -3.83 -5.46 1.91
N THR A 76 -2.77 -6.18 2.24
CA THR A 76 -2.66 -6.90 3.51
C THR A 76 -1.66 -6.18 4.40
N ALA A 77 -2.08 -5.78 5.58
CA ALA A 77 -1.21 -5.19 6.59
C ALA A 77 -1.18 -6.09 7.82
N ARG A 78 0.03 -6.41 8.31
CA ARG A 78 0.23 -7.24 9.48
C ARG A 78 1.17 -6.57 10.45
N ARG A 79 0.79 -6.48 11.71
CA ARG A 79 1.70 -6.05 12.76
C ARG A 79 2.66 -7.19 13.13
N THR A 80 3.96 -6.95 13.06
CA THR A 80 5.02 -7.98 13.18
C THR A 80 5.89 -7.85 14.43
N ASP A 81 5.80 -6.75 15.19
CA ASP A 81 6.51 -6.65 16.47
C ASP A 81 5.93 -7.61 17.52
N SER A 82 6.71 -7.88 18.57
CA SER A 82 6.32 -8.80 19.65
C SER A 82 5.68 -8.10 20.86
N VAL A 83 5.41 -6.80 20.79
CA VAL A 83 4.95 -6.03 21.96
C VAL A 83 3.46 -6.24 22.16
N ASN A 84 3.10 -7.03 23.18
CA ASN A 84 1.71 -7.41 23.50
C ASN A 84 0.87 -6.27 24.09
N ARG A 85 0.74 -5.18 23.34
CA ARG A 85 -0.12 -4.03 23.58
C ARG A 85 -0.98 -3.80 22.35
N THR A 86 -2.22 -3.41 22.53
CA THR A 86 -3.07 -3.01 21.41
C THR A 86 -2.67 -1.61 20.92
N VAL A 87 -2.68 -1.38 19.61
CA VAL A 87 -2.50 -0.03 19.04
C VAL A 87 -3.68 0.33 18.16
N LYS A 88 -4.11 1.59 18.21
CA LYS A 88 -5.07 2.10 17.24
C LYS A 88 -4.31 2.63 16.03
N ALA A 89 -4.46 1.98 14.88
CA ALA A 89 -3.82 2.43 13.65
C ALA A 89 -4.85 2.77 12.58
N SER A 90 -4.49 3.69 11.70
CA SER A 90 -5.17 3.95 10.44
C SER A 90 -4.25 3.69 9.27
N ILE A 91 -4.81 3.13 8.20
CA ILE A 91 -4.10 2.96 6.93
C ILE A 91 -4.93 3.61 5.84
N GLU A 92 -4.29 4.51 5.11
CA GLU A 92 -4.86 5.29 4.04
C GLU A 92 -4.07 5.03 2.76
N MET A 93 -4.78 5.00 1.63
CA MET A 93 -4.17 4.81 0.32
C MET A 93 -4.67 5.87 -0.65
N SER A 94 -3.78 6.45 -1.46
CA SER A 94 -4.13 7.34 -2.55
C SER A 94 -3.54 6.82 -3.86
N TYR A 95 -4.17 7.20 -4.96
CA TYR A 95 -3.70 6.88 -6.30
C TYR A 95 -3.51 8.18 -7.06
N ASN A 96 -2.35 8.35 -7.67
CA ASN A 96 -2.02 9.49 -8.48
C ASN A 96 -1.58 9.01 -9.85
N TYR A 97 -2.13 9.63 -10.88
CA TYR A 97 -1.59 9.48 -12.23
C TYR A 97 -0.36 10.35 -12.36
N ILE A 98 0.71 9.79 -12.93
CA ILE A 98 1.94 10.57 -13.20
C ILE A 98 1.62 11.84 -14.02
N GLN A 99 0.60 11.78 -14.89
CA GLN A 99 0.22 12.90 -15.75
C GLN A 99 -0.85 13.84 -15.14
N ASN A 100 -1.56 13.41 -14.09
CA ASN A 100 -2.59 14.20 -13.42
C ASN A 100 -2.66 13.85 -11.93
N PRO A 101 -1.77 14.41 -11.10
CA PRO A 101 -1.73 14.11 -9.68
C PRO A 101 -2.97 14.69 -8.99
N SER A 102 -3.83 13.81 -8.49
CA SER A 102 -4.96 14.15 -7.63
C SER A 102 -4.87 13.31 -6.38
N HIS A 103 -4.28 13.88 -5.33
CA HIS A 103 -4.06 13.19 -4.07
C HIS A 103 -5.36 13.15 -3.26
N GLN A 104 -6.24 12.20 -3.59
CA GLN A 104 -7.35 11.86 -2.71
C GLN A 104 -7.02 10.55 -1.99
N PHE A 105 -6.76 10.66 -0.69
CA PHE A 105 -6.60 9.48 0.16
C PHE A 105 -7.97 8.88 0.46
N GLN A 106 -8.06 7.57 0.29
CA GLN A 106 -9.14 6.75 0.78
C GLN A 106 -8.67 6.08 2.06
N GLU A 107 -9.36 6.34 3.17
CA GLU A 107 -9.15 5.61 4.42
C GLU A 107 -9.62 4.17 4.21
N LEU A 108 -8.70 3.21 4.31
CA LEU A 108 -9.01 1.79 4.16
C LEU A 108 -9.43 1.19 5.50
N TYR A 109 -8.72 1.56 6.57
CA TYR A 109 -8.97 1.05 7.92
C TYR A 109 -8.68 2.10 8.98
N THR A 110 -9.48 2.05 10.04
CA THR A 110 -9.14 2.57 11.37
C THR A 110 -9.66 1.59 12.42
N ASN A 111 -8.75 0.92 13.14
CA ASN A 111 -9.14 -0.01 14.20
C ASN A 111 -7.99 -0.24 15.20
N GLU A 112 -8.26 -1.09 16.20
CA GLU A 112 -7.32 -1.60 17.18
C GLU A 112 -6.66 -2.90 16.72
N TYR A 113 -5.34 -3.00 16.93
CA TYR A 113 -4.51 -4.11 16.43
C TYR A 113 -3.56 -4.66 17.47
N LYS A 114 -3.57 -5.98 17.58
CA LYS A 114 -2.60 -6.76 18.37
C LYS A 114 -1.42 -7.23 17.51
N PRO A 115 -0.28 -7.57 18.12
CA PRO A 115 0.78 -8.31 17.44
C PRO A 115 0.27 -9.52 16.67
N GLY A 116 0.77 -9.69 15.44
CA GLY A 116 0.42 -10.80 14.56
C GLY A 116 -0.92 -10.68 13.87
N GLN A 117 -1.77 -9.70 14.22
CA GLN A 117 -3.06 -9.50 13.58
C GLN A 117 -2.88 -8.97 12.15
N GLU A 118 -3.61 -9.60 11.22
CA GLU A 118 -3.69 -9.19 9.82
C GLU A 118 -4.94 -8.37 9.55
N ILE A 119 -4.82 -7.45 8.60
CA ILE A 119 -5.89 -6.60 8.10
C ILE A 119 -5.86 -6.69 6.59
N ARG A 120 -7.03 -6.77 5.95
CA ARG A 120 -7.14 -6.90 4.51
C ARG A 120 -8.04 -5.83 3.92
N GLY A 121 -7.37 -4.88 3.26
CA GLY A 121 -7.76 -3.82 2.34
C GLY A 121 -8.25 -4.28 1.00
N PHE A 122 -9.29 -3.63 0.51
CA PHE A 122 -9.58 -3.63 -0.91
C PHE A 122 -10.05 -2.26 -1.38
N CYS A 123 -9.44 -1.80 -2.47
CA CYS A 123 -9.93 -0.69 -3.26
C CYS A 123 -10.43 -1.25 -4.61
N ASN A 124 -11.75 -1.27 -4.80
CA ASN A 124 -12.39 -1.75 -6.02
C ASN A 124 -12.30 -0.73 -7.16
N ASP A 125 -12.10 0.54 -6.82
CA ASP A 125 -12.29 1.66 -7.73
C ASP A 125 -10.98 2.42 -7.90
N ILE A 126 -9.92 1.77 -8.41
CA ILE A 126 -8.69 2.48 -8.87
C ILE A 126 -8.96 3.20 -10.20
N LEU A 127 -10.20 3.66 -10.37
CA LEU A 127 -10.74 4.48 -11.46
C LEU A 127 -11.10 3.65 -12.70
N PRO A 128 -12.10 4.11 -13.48
CA PRO A 128 -12.31 3.58 -14.81
C PRO A 128 -11.05 3.87 -15.63
N PHE A 129 -10.39 2.85 -16.18
CA PHE A 129 -9.42 3.11 -17.24
C PHE A 129 -10.21 3.82 -18.35
N PRO A 130 -9.89 5.08 -18.70
CA PRO A 130 -10.40 5.65 -19.92
C PRO A 130 -10.03 4.70 -21.08
N GLU A 131 -10.90 4.63 -22.09
CA GLU A 131 -10.69 3.81 -23.29
C GLU A 131 -9.32 4.07 -23.94
N GLU A 132 -8.70 5.22 -23.65
CA GLU A 132 -7.35 5.61 -24.02
C GLU A 132 -6.27 4.92 -23.15
N SER A 133 -6.14 3.61 -23.33
CA SER A 133 -5.16 2.72 -22.69
C SER A 133 -3.67 3.08 -22.90
N GLU A 134 -3.34 4.02 -23.79
CA GLU A 134 -1.95 4.43 -24.09
C GLU A 134 -1.31 5.19 -22.93
N MET A 135 -2.09 5.98 -22.17
CA MET A 135 -1.56 6.68 -20.99
C MET A 135 -1.08 5.70 -19.91
N TYR A 136 -1.71 4.53 -19.78
CA TYR A 136 -1.36 3.52 -18.79
C TYR A 136 -0.23 2.61 -19.22
N ARG A 137 -0.18 2.28 -20.53
CA ARG A 137 0.93 1.54 -21.13
C ARG A 137 2.28 2.23 -20.86
N ASN A 138 2.29 3.58 -20.86
CA ASN A 138 3.51 4.37 -20.76
C ASN A 138 3.67 5.13 -19.44
N GLY A 139 2.59 5.38 -18.70
CA GLY A 139 2.55 6.39 -17.63
C GLY A 139 2.50 5.85 -16.21
N GLY A 140 2.21 4.56 -15.99
CA GLY A 140 2.13 3.99 -14.63
C GLY A 140 1.11 4.64 -13.70
N ILE A 141 0.97 4.07 -12.50
CA ILE A 141 0.25 4.71 -11.38
C ILE A 141 1.20 4.88 -10.22
N THR A 142 1.10 5.99 -9.50
CA THR A 142 1.79 6.17 -8.22
C THR A 142 0.81 5.93 -7.09
N VAL A 143 1.15 5.02 -6.20
CA VAL A 143 0.34 4.63 -5.06
C VAL A 143 0.98 5.24 -3.83
N GLY A 144 0.26 6.16 -3.19
CA GLY A 144 0.64 6.73 -1.91
C GLY A 144 0.01 5.94 -0.78
N VAL A 145 0.78 5.64 0.26
CA VAL A 145 0.33 4.88 1.43
C VAL A 145 0.72 5.65 2.67
N SER A 146 -0.21 5.81 3.61
CA SER A 146 0.07 6.33 4.95
C SER A 146 -0.43 5.35 5.99
N LEU A 147 0.43 5.01 6.95
CA LEU A 147 0.08 4.31 8.17
C LEU A 147 0.31 5.26 9.35
N ALA A 148 -0.73 5.50 10.14
CA ALA A 148 -0.66 6.35 11.32
C ALA A 148 -1.14 5.62 12.58
N ILE A 149 -0.34 5.67 13.64
CA ILE A 149 -0.69 5.18 14.97
C ILE A 149 -1.40 6.29 15.74
N LYS A 150 -2.74 6.23 15.77
CA LYS A 150 -3.61 7.25 16.37
C LYS A 150 -3.54 7.31 17.90
N CYS A 151 -3.20 6.19 18.57
CA CYS A 151 -3.02 6.18 20.01
C CYS A 151 -1.94 5.15 20.41
N CYS A 152 -0.94 5.63 21.15
CA CYS A 152 -0.02 4.79 21.93
C CYS A 152 -0.29 5.14 23.40
N ASP A 153 -1.19 4.41 24.06
CA ASP A 153 -1.45 4.68 25.47
C ASP A 153 -0.16 4.45 26.28
N ARG A 154 0.20 5.46 27.07
CA ARG A 154 1.15 5.30 28.18
C ARG A 154 0.38 4.66 29.32
N GLU A 155 0.46 3.33 29.42
CA GLU A 155 0.12 2.64 30.67
C GLU A 155 0.95 3.18 31.83
#